data_AF-A0A956N398-F1
#
_entry.id   AF-A0A956N398-F1
#
_cell.length_a   1.000
_cell.length_b   1.000
_cell.length_c   1.000
_cell.angle_alpha   90.00
_cell.angle_beta   90.00
_cell.angle_gamma   90.00
#
_symmetry.space_group_name_H-M   'P 1'
#
loop_
_entity.id
_entity.type
_entity.pdbx_description
1 polymer ?
#
loop_
_entity_poly.entity_id
_entity_poly.type
_entity_poly.pdbx_seq_one_letter_code
_entity_poly.pdbx_strand_id
1 'polypeptide(L)'
;MGYKVTGSFEKDFFEQNPELKLIKEFKELSNQKDASQIMWCIFLAESPQSRFYKTGTLEKRRKDIESTYAKIDWDKYRDISKKLIEITLSDAERNYKIWKDKEESFNKYVENLEVNATNMDEILKLFKNQEIIQKTMKEVEAELARDEQQDVMRGGGQQSAREKRYN
;
A
#
# COMPACT_ATOMS: atom_id res chain seq x y z
N MET A 1 -10.59 11.33 0.40
CA MET A 1 -9.25 11.33 1.02
C MET A 1 -9.24 10.23 2.06
N GLY A 2 -8.33 9.25 1.94
CA GLY A 2 -8.20 8.15 2.89
C GLY A 2 -7.53 8.60 4.20
N TYR A 3 -7.66 7.80 5.25
CA TYR A 3 -6.95 8.03 6.51
C TYR A 3 -5.44 7.85 6.30
N LYS A 4 -4.63 8.87 6.58
CA LYS A 4 -3.17 8.76 6.49
C LYS A 4 -2.63 8.18 7.78
N VAL A 5 -2.03 7.00 7.69
CA VAL A 5 -1.25 6.44 8.80
C VAL A 5 0.02 7.26 8.98
N THR A 6 0.30 7.67 10.20
CA THR A 6 1.50 8.45 10.54
C THR A 6 2.34 7.74 11.59
N GLY A 7 3.61 8.14 11.67
CA GLY A 7 4.51 7.66 12.71
C GLY A 7 5.63 6.73 12.25
N SER A 8 6.21 6.02 13.23
CA SER A 8 7.31 5.05 13.06
C SER A 8 6.92 3.68 13.61
N PHE A 9 7.38 2.62 12.94
CA PHE A 9 7.19 1.22 13.33
C PHE A 9 7.91 0.84 14.64
N GLU A 10 8.77 1.72 15.15
CA GLU A 10 9.43 1.59 16.45
C GLU A 10 8.54 1.98 17.63
N LYS A 11 7.43 2.69 17.36
CA LYS A 11 6.48 3.16 18.37
C LYS A 11 5.13 2.46 18.20
N ASP A 12 4.29 2.54 19.23
CA ASP A 12 2.97 1.91 19.20
C ASP A 12 2.11 2.47 18.06
N PHE A 13 1.55 1.59 17.22
CA PHE A 13 0.74 1.96 16.07
C PHE A 13 -0.51 2.73 16.48
N PHE A 14 -1.18 2.28 17.54
CA PHE A 14 -2.47 2.81 17.98
C PHE A 14 -2.35 4.04 18.87
N GLU A 15 -1.19 4.28 19.49
CA GLU A 15 -0.86 5.57 20.10
C GLU A 15 -0.66 6.65 19.04
N GLN A 16 -0.04 6.29 17.90
CA GLN A 16 0.20 7.22 16.80
C GLN A 16 -1.02 7.42 15.91
N ASN A 17 -1.93 6.45 15.87
CA ASN A 17 -3.12 6.44 15.02
C ASN A 17 -4.39 6.12 15.85
N PRO A 18 -4.72 6.95 16.87
CA PRO A 18 -5.76 6.63 17.85
C PRO A 18 -7.17 6.57 17.26
N GLU A 19 -7.44 7.29 16.17
CA GLU A 19 -8.75 7.31 15.50
C GLU A 19 -9.15 5.93 14.97
N LEU A 20 -8.15 5.08 14.66
CA LEU A 20 -8.43 3.73 14.19
C LEU A 20 -9.11 2.87 15.26
N LYS A 21 -8.97 3.19 16.55
CA LYS A 21 -9.71 2.51 17.64
C LYS A 21 -11.22 2.78 17.63
N LEU A 22 -11.69 3.73 16.83
CA LEU A 22 -13.13 4.00 16.66
C LEU A 22 -13.80 2.97 15.75
N ILE A 23 -13.01 2.21 14.97
CA ILE A 23 -13.49 1.14 14.11
C ILE A 23 -13.49 -0.16 14.91
N LYS A 24 -14.61 -0.90 14.87
CA LYS A 24 -14.85 -2.06 15.75
C LYS A 24 -13.75 -3.11 15.64
N GLU A 25 -13.37 -3.46 14.42
CA GLU A 25 -12.38 -4.50 14.11
C GLU A 25 -11.00 -4.15 14.69
N PHE A 26 -10.60 -2.88 14.58
CA PHE A 26 -9.33 -2.40 15.12
C PHE A 26 -9.37 -2.20 16.64
N LYS A 27 -10.53 -1.83 17.19
CA LYS A 27 -10.73 -1.77 18.64
C LYS A 27 -10.56 -3.15 19.27
N GLU A 28 -11.16 -4.17 18.69
CA GLU A 28 -11.04 -5.56 19.14
C GLU A 28 -9.59 -6.04 19.03
N LEU A 29 -8.93 -5.76 17.91
CA LEU A 29 -7.51 -6.06 17.71
C LEU A 29 -6.63 -5.34 18.74
N SER A 30 -6.90 -4.07 19.06
CA SER A 30 -6.05 -3.25 19.96
C SER A 30 -5.92 -3.78 21.38
N ASN A 31 -6.75 -4.74 21.77
CA ASN A 31 -6.65 -5.43 23.07
C ASN A 31 -5.63 -6.58 23.06
N GLN A 32 -5.11 -6.98 21.88
CA GLN A 32 -4.07 -8.00 21.76
C GLN A 32 -2.71 -7.40 22.12
N LYS A 33 -1.84 -8.22 22.74
CA LYS A 33 -0.51 -7.77 23.20
C LYS A 33 0.39 -7.31 22.05
N ASP A 34 0.24 -7.93 20.89
CA ASP A 34 1.01 -7.74 19.66
C ASP A 34 0.27 -6.90 18.62
N ALA A 35 -0.87 -6.29 18.98
CA ALA A 35 -1.75 -5.57 18.07
C ALA A 35 -1.02 -4.49 17.25
N SER A 36 -0.15 -3.72 17.91
CA SER A 36 0.64 -2.68 17.27
C SER A 36 1.62 -3.23 16.23
N GLN A 37 2.33 -4.31 16.57
CA GLN A 37 3.26 -4.96 15.64
C GLN A 37 2.52 -5.55 14.44
N ILE A 38 1.37 -6.19 14.67
CA ILE A 38 0.49 -6.71 13.61
C ILE A 38 0.08 -5.59 12.65
N MET A 39 -0.37 -4.45 13.17
CA MET A 39 -0.79 -3.31 12.33
C MET A 39 0.37 -2.72 11.53
N TRP A 40 1.55 -2.59 12.13
CA TRP A 40 2.75 -2.15 11.40
C TRP A 40 3.15 -3.15 10.32
N CYS A 41 3.14 -4.46 10.58
CA CYS A 41 3.41 -5.48 9.57
C CYS A 41 2.47 -5.34 8.37
N ILE A 42 1.17 -5.23 8.63
CA ILE A 42 0.15 -5.07 7.59
C ILE A 42 0.38 -3.78 6.81
N PHE A 43 0.54 -2.65 7.50
CA PHE A 43 0.73 -1.35 6.86
C PHE A 43 1.99 -1.34 5.98
N LEU A 44 3.12 -1.81 6.51
CA LEU A 44 4.40 -1.83 5.78
C LEU A 44 4.33 -2.74 4.54
N ALA A 45 3.63 -3.86 4.64
CA ALA A 45 3.50 -4.82 3.56
C ALA A 45 2.47 -4.40 2.50
N GLU A 46 1.32 -3.86 2.86
CA GLU A 46 0.15 -3.76 1.97
C GLU A 46 -0.17 -2.33 1.53
N SER A 47 0.26 -1.31 2.27
CA SER A 47 -0.13 0.07 1.99
C SER A 47 0.84 0.77 1.02
N PRO A 48 0.37 1.34 -0.11
CA PRO A 48 1.18 2.21 -0.97
C PRO A 48 1.82 3.41 -0.27
N GLN A 49 1.26 3.83 0.88
CA GLN A 49 1.82 4.90 1.72
C GLN A 49 3.14 4.49 2.39
N SER A 50 3.39 3.18 2.54
CA SER A 50 4.65 2.66 3.03
C SER A 50 5.73 2.80 1.96
N ARG A 51 6.89 3.38 2.34
CA ARG A 51 8.08 3.37 1.46
C ARG A 51 8.52 1.95 1.11
N PHE A 52 8.25 0.99 2.00
CA PHE A 52 8.58 -0.42 1.79
C PHE A 52 7.69 -1.08 0.72
N TYR A 53 6.55 -0.48 0.37
CA TYR A 53 5.66 -1.00 -0.67
C TYR A 53 6.35 -1.12 -2.03
N LYS A 54 7.39 -0.31 -2.29
CA LYS A 54 8.10 -0.26 -3.58
C LYS A 54 9.28 -1.24 -3.70
N THR A 55 9.61 -2.01 -2.66
CA THR A 55 10.86 -2.81 -2.61
C THR A 55 10.76 -4.22 -3.21
N GLY A 56 9.59 -4.60 -3.73
CA GLY A 56 9.39 -5.86 -4.44
C GLY A 56 7.95 -6.37 -4.38
N THR A 57 7.78 -7.66 -4.66
CA THR A 57 6.48 -8.34 -4.59
C THR A 57 5.93 -8.36 -3.17
N LEU A 58 4.62 -8.53 -3.03
CA LEU A 58 3.99 -8.66 -1.71
C LEU A 58 4.63 -9.80 -0.89
N GLU A 59 4.87 -10.94 -1.52
CA GLU A 59 5.45 -12.11 -0.87
C GLU A 59 6.86 -11.84 -0.32
N LYS A 60 7.71 -11.18 -1.12
CA LYS A 60 9.05 -10.78 -0.68
C LYS A 60 8.96 -9.81 0.51
N ARG A 61 8.10 -8.79 0.42
CA ARG A 61 7.91 -7.82 1.50
C ARG A 61 7.47 -8.49 2.81
N ARG A 62 6.53 -9.43 2.73
CA ARG A 62 6.08 -10.20 3.89
C ARG A 62 7.23 -11.01 4.53
N LYS A 63 8.02 -11.73 3.72
CA LYS A 63 9.19 -12.48 4.20
C LYS A 63 10.23 -11.55 4.85
N ASP A 64 10.52 -10.42 4.22
CA ASP A 64 11.48 -9.45 4.73
C ASP A 64 11.01 -8.89 6.10
N ILE A 65 9.73 -8.52 6.23
CA ILE A 65 9.13 -8.05 7.49
C ILE A 65 9.18 -9.13 8.57
N GLU A 66 8.84 -10.38 8.25
CA GLU A 66 8.88 -11.49 9.22
C GLU A 66 10.31 -11.79 9.71
N SER A 67 11.30 -11.61 8.83
CA SER A 67 12.69 -11.86 9.15
C SER A 67 13.35 -10.73 9.96
N THR A 68 12.84 -9.50 9.85
CA THR A 68 13.51 -8.30 10.41
C THR A 68 12.72 -7.58 11.50
N TYR A 69 11.39 -7.73 11.55
CA TYR A 69 10.52 -6.97 12.45
C TYR A 69 9.68 -7.87 13.36
N ALA A 70 8.70 -8.60 12.82
CA ALA A 70 7.82 -9.45 13.62
C ALA A 70 7.17 -10.56 12.79
N LYS A 71 7.02 -11.74 13.41
CA LYS A 71 6.23 -12.84 12.85
C LYS A 71 4.75 -12.53 12.90
N ILE A 72 4.02 -12.84 11.84
CA ILE A 72 2.60 -12.58 11.73
C ILE A 72 1.91 -13.72 10.99
N ASP A 73 0.69 -14.05 11.42
CA ASP A 73 -0.19 -14.95 10.69
C ASP A 73 -1.02 -14.14 9.68
N TRP A 74 -0.52 -14.01 8.45
CA TRP A 74 -1.17 -13.22 7.40
C TRP A 74 -2.59 -13.69 7.07
N ASP A 75 -2.87 -14.98 7.22
CA ASP A 75 -4.19 -15.54 6.91
C ASP A 75 -5.19 -15.22 8.01
N LYS A 76 -4.77 -15.34 9.29
CA LYS A 76 -5.59 -14.92 10.43
C LYS A 76 -5.97 -13.44 10.37
N TYR A 77 -5.06 -12.57 9.93
CA TYR A 77 -5.28 -11.12 9.89
C TYR A 77 -5.68 -10.58 8.50
N ARG A 78 -6.10 -11.46 7.59
CA ARG A 78 -6.47 -11.08 6.21
C ARG A 78 -7.58 -10.02 6.17
N ASP A 79 -8.61 -10.16 6.98
CA ASP A 79 -9.75 -9.23 6.97
C ASP A 79 -9.38 -7.89 7.61
N ILE A 80 -8.54 -7.89 8.64
CA ILE A 80 -7.94 -6.67 9.21
C ILE A 80 -7.12 -5.93 8.14
N SER A 81 -6.31 -6.66 7.37
CA SER A 81 -5.53 -6.09 6.28
C SER A 81 -6.40 -5.43 5.22
N LYS A 82 -7.43 -6.13 4.72
CA LYS A 82 -8.40 -5.55 3.78
C LYS A 82 -9.05 -4.30 4.35
N LYS A 83 -9.48 -4.34 5.61
CA LYS A 83 -10.15 -3.21 6.26
C LYS A 83 -9.21 -2.01 6.40
N LEU A 84 -7.94 -2.24 6.74
CA LEU A 84 -6.95 -1.18 6.83
C LEU A 84 -6.81 -0.49 5.48
N ILE A 85 -6.61 -1.26 4.42
CA ILE A 85 -6.47 -0.75 3.05
C ILE A 85 -7.72 -0.02 2.56
N GLU A 86 -8.92 -0.50 2.90
CA GLU A 86 -10.18 0.16 2.55
C GLU A 86 -10.25 1.59 3.09
N ILE A 87 -9.81 1.77 4.35
CA ILE A 87 -9.95 3.01 5.10
C ILE A 87 -8.79 3.96 4.86
N THR A 88 -7.57 3.43 4.73
CA THR A 88 -6.38 4.27 4.61
C THR A 88 -6.16 4.79 3.22
N LEU A 89 -6.54 4.04 2.19
CA LEU A 89 -6.23 4.39 0.82
C LEU A 89 -7.25 5.37 0.22
N SER A 90 -6.74 6.40 -0.44
CA SER A 90 -7.50 7.20 -1.39
C SER A 90 -7.92 6.36 -2.60
N ASP A 91 -8.82 6.89 -3.43
CA ASP A 91 -9.24 6.19 -4.65
C ASP A 91 -8.06 6.02 -5.63
N ALA A 92 -7.17 7.01 -5.74
CA ALA A 92 -5.95 6.93 -6.54
C ALA A 92 -4.98 5.87 -6.00
N GLU A 93 -4.76 5.82 -4.68
CA GLU A 93 -3.91 4.81 -4.03
C GLU A 93 -4.49 3.40 -4.18
N ARG A 94 -5.81 3.27 -4.07
CA ARG A 94 -6.51 2.00 -4.28
C ARG A 94 -6.39 1.54 -5.73
N ASN A 95 -6.55 2.44 -6.69
CA ASN A 95 -6.37 2.14 -8.10
C ASN A 95 -4.93 1.70 -8.39
N TYR A 96 -3.94 2.42 -7.85
CA TYR A 96 -2.53 2.04 -7.95
C TYR A 96 -2.26 0.65 -7.38
N LYS A 97 -2.78 0.34 -6.18
CA LYS A 97 -2.65 -0.98 -5.58
C LYS A 97 -3.23 -2.08 -6.49
N ILE A 98 -4.43 -1.88 -7.02
CA ILE A 98 -5.10 -2.86 -7.89
C ILE A 98 -4.26 -3.15 -9.13
N TRP A 99 -3.75 -2.11 -9.80
CA TRP A 99 -2.93 -2.30 -10.99
C TRP A 99 -1.60 -2.97 -10.69
N LYS A 100 -0.97 -2.62 -9.57
CA LYS A 100 0.27 -3.28 -9.14
C LYS A 100 0.06 -4.75 -8.79
N ASP A 101 -1.01 -5.09 -8.07
CA ASP A 101 -1.32 -6.49 -7.72
C ASP A 101 -1.58 -7.32 -8.99
N LYS A 102 -2.23 -6.72 -10.01
CA LYS A 102 -2.43 -7.35 -11.33
C LYS A 102 -1.12 -7.51 -12.10
N GLU A 103 -0.24 -6.51 -12.07
CA GLU A 103 1.08 -6.58 -12.68
C GLU A 103 1.93 -7.69 -12.04
N GLU A 104 1.95 -7.78 -10.71
CA GLU A 104 2.64 -8.86 -9.99
C GLU A 104 2.08 -10.24 -10.39
N SER A 105 0.76 -10.37 -10.51
CA SER A 105 0.10 -11.61 -10.94
C SER A 105 0.43 -11.97 -12.39
N PHE A 106 0.46 -10.98 -13.29
CA PHE A 106 0.83 -11.16 -14.69
C PHE A 106 2.29 -11.58 -14.82
N ASN A 107 3.21 -10.93 -14.10
CA ASN A 107 4.63 -11.28 -14.12
C ASN A 107 4.85 -12.72 -13.62
N LYS A 108 4.19 -13.13 -12.54
CA LYS A 108 4.22 -14.52 -12.06
C LYS A 108 3.68 -15.50 -13.10
N TYR A 109 2.62 -15.14 -13.82
CA TYR A 109 2.08 -15.98 -14.88
C TYR A 109 3.09 -16.14 -16.03
N VAL A 110 3.68 -15.04 -16.50
CA VAL A 110 4.68 -15.05 -17.58
C VAL A 110 5.95 -15.81 -17.19
N GLU A 111 6.44 -15.66 -15.96
CA GLU A 111 7.61 -16.39 -15.45
C GLU A 111 7.43 -17.91 -15.47
N ASN A 112 6.20 -18.39 -15.24
CA ASN A 112 5.88 -19.82 -15.19
C ASN A 112 5.45 -20.40 -16.54
N LEU A 113 5.43 -19.59 -17.59
CA LEU A 113 4.89 -20.00 -18.88
C LEU A 113 5.97 -20.70 -19.71
N GLU A 114 5.76 -21.98 -20.02
CA GLU A 114 6.68 -22.73 -20.88
C GLU A 114 6.58 -22.26 -22.33
N VAL A 115 7.71 -21.86 -22.93
CA VAL A 115 7.74 -21.38 -24.31
C VAL A 115 7.91 -22.57 -25.27
N ASN A 116 6.97 -22.73 -26.19
CA ASN A 116 7.06 -23.71 -27.27
C ASN A 116 6.46 -23.17 -28.58
N ALA A 117 6.71 -23.88 -29.69
CA ALA A 117 6.27 -23.44 -31.01
C ALA A 117 4.74 -23.30 -31.15
N THR A 118 3.97 -24.01 -30.31
CA THR A 118 2.50 -24.01 -30.33
C THR A 118 1.86 -22.83 -29.58
N ASN A 119 2.54 -22.22 -28.61
CA ASN A 119 2.00 -21.11 -27.82
C ASN A 119 2.70 -19.75 -28.07
N MET A 120 3.70 -19.72 -28.96
CA MET A 120 4.49 -18.52 -29.27
C MET A 120 3.63 -17.31 -29.66
N ASP A 121 2.58 -17.49 -30.47
CA ASP A 121 1.69 -16.40 -30.89
C ASP A 121 0.85 -15.83 -29.73
N GLU A 122 0.45 -16.67 -28.78
CA GLU A 122 -0.26 -16.23 -27.58
C GLU A 122 0.69 -15.47 -26.64
N ILE A 123 1.92 -15.96 -26.50
CA ILE A 123 2.99 -15.30 -25.74
C ILE A 123 3.26 -13.90 -26.29
N LEU A 124 3.39 -13.76 -27.61
CA LEU A 124 3.60 -12.45 -28.25
C LEU A 124 2.42 -11.48 -28.01
N LYS A 125 1.18 -11.98 -27.93
CA LYS A 125 0.01 -11.15 -27.57
C LYS A 125 0.06 -10.71 -26.10
N LEU A 126 0.49 -11.59 -25.20
CA LEU A 126 0.67 -11.25 -23.78
C LEU A 126 1.70 -10.14 -23.60
N PHE A 127 2.84 -10.20 -24.30
CA PHE A 127 3.86 -9.13 -24.26
C PHE A 127 3.35 -7.79 -24.79
N LYS A 128 2.51 -7.78 -25.84
CA LYS A 128 1.86 -6.53 -26.29
C LYS A 128 0.93 -5.95 -25.23
N ASN A 129 0.19 -6.80 -24.52
CA ASN A 129 -0.68 -6.36 -23.43
C ASN A 129 0.14 -5.84 -22.22
N GLN A 130 1.34 -6.36 -22.00
CA GLN A 130 2.25 -5.87 -20.95
C GLN A 130 2.63 -4.40 -21.17
N GLU A 131 2.87 -3.98 -22.40
CA GLU A 131 3.16 -2.57 -22.73
C GLU A 131 1.99 -1.64 -22.32
N ILE A 132 0.76 -2.10 -22.56
CA ILE A 132 -0.46 -1.37 -22.14
C ILE A 132 -0.53 -1.27 -20.61
N ILE A 133 -0.28 -2.37 -19.89
CA ILE A 133 -0.27 -2.39 -18.41
C ILE A 133 0.77 -1.41 -17.88
N GLN A 134 1.99 -1.41 -18.42
CA GLN A 134 3.06 -0.50 -18.00
C GLN A 134 2.70 0.97 -18.28
N LYS A 135 2.07 1.26 -19.42
CA LYS A 135 1.63 2.62 -19.74
C LYS A 135 0.55 3.10 -18.76
N THR A 136 -0.46 2.27 -18.50
CA THR A 136 -1.51 2.58 -17.52
C THR A 136 -0.93 2.77 -16.12
N MET A 137 0.04 1.94 -15.71
CA MET A 137 0.74 2.10 -14.43
C MET A 137 1.43 3.46 -14.31
N LYS A 138 2.14 3.91 -15.36
CA LYS A 138 2.78 5.25 -15.36
C LYS A 138 1.75 6.37 -15.24
N GLU A 139 0.60 6.24 -15.88
CA GLU A 139 -0.49 7.23 -15.80
C GLU A 139 -1.07 7.31 -14.37
N VAL A 140 -1.29 6.15 -13.74
CA VAL A 140 -1.78 6.07 -12.35
C VAL A 140 -0.75 6.60 -11.36
N GLU A 141 0.55 6.32 -11.55
CA GLU A 141 1.62 6.89 -10.73
C GLU A 141 1.70 8.42 -10.86
N ALA A 142 1.50 8.94 -12.07
CA ALA A 142 1.46 10.39 -12.30
C ALA A 142 0.21 11.05 -11.70
N GLU A 143 -0.92 10.35 -11.61
CA GLU A 143 -2.10 10.80 -10.88
C GLU A 143 -1.85 10.83 -9.37
N LEU A 144 -1.27 9.76 -8.82
CA LEU A 144 -0.92 9.67 -7.40
C LEU A 144 0.04 10.81 -6.99
N ALA A 145 1.06 11.08 -7.80
CA ALA A 145 1.99 12.18 -7.55
C ALA A 145 1.32 13.57 -7.60
N ARG A 146 0.29 13.75 -8.43
CA ARG A 146 -0.49 15.00 -8.50
C ARG A 146 -1.36 15.18 -7.26
N ASP A 147 -1.99 14.11 -6.78
CA ASP A 147 -2.78 14.13 -5.54
C ASP A 147 -1.90 14.47 -4.33
N GLU A 148 -0.71 13.87 -4.24
CA GLU A 148 0.27 14.18 -3.19
C GLU A 148 0.68 15.67 -3.22
N GLN A 149 0.94 16.24 -4.40
CA GLN A 149 1.31 17.65 -4.54
C GLN A 149 0.17 18.61 -4.18
N GLN A 150 -1.07 18.29 -4.56
CA GLN A 150 -2.23 19.12 -4.20
C GLN A 150 -2.46 19.16 -2.68
N ASP A 151 -2.24 18.03 -1.99
CA ASP A 151 -2.31 17.96 -0.54
C ASP A 151 -1.26 18.85 0.14
N VAL A 152 -0.02 18.84 -0.36
CA VAL A 152 1.05 19.70 0.16
C VAL A 152 0.71 21.18 -0.03
N MET A 153 0.19 21.58 -1.19
CA MET A 153 -0.20 22.98 -1.44
C MET A 153 -1.36 23.44 -0.54
N ARG A 154 -2.34 22.57 -0.27
CA ARG A 154 -3.45 22.89 0.64
C ARG A 154 -3.02 22.99 2.11
N GLY A 155 -2.07 22.15 2.55
CA GLY A 155 -1.49 22.21 3.89
C GLY A 155 -0.59 23.43 4.13
N GLY A 156 0.21 23.82 3.13
CA GLY A 156 1.10 24.98 3.23
C GLY A 156 0.39 26.34 3.21
N GLY A 157 -0.81 26.42 2.63
CA GLY A 157 -1.60 27.66 2.56
C GLY A 157 -2.11 28.18 3.91
N GLN A 158 -2.30 27.31 4.91
CA GLN A 158 -2.83 27.71 6.21
C GLN A 158 -1.76 28.22 7.20
N GLN A 159 -0.49 27.84 7.04
CA GLN A 159 0.58 28.36 7.92
C GLN A 159 0.98 29.80 7.57
N SER A 160 0.91 30.20 6.29
CA SER A 160 1.35 31.53 5.86
C SER A 160 0.44 32.70 6.29
N ALA A 161 -0.87 32.46 6.46
CA ALA A 161 -1.82 33.52 6.83
C ALA A 161 -1.84 33.82 8.33
N ARG A 162 -1.46 32.86 9.18
CA ARG A 162 -1.48 32.99 10.64
C ARG A 162 -0.17 33.55 11.21
N GLU A 163 0.96 33.27 10.55
CA GLU A 163 2.28 33.81 10.94
C GLU A 163 2.50 35.28 10.53
N LYS A 164 1.77 35.80 9.53
CA LYS A 164 1.87 37.22 9.11
C LYS A 164 1.14 38.22 10.02
N ARG A 165 0.43 37.78 11.06
CA ARG A 165 -0.27 38.68 12.00
C ARG A 165 0.50 38.98 13.29
N TYR A 166 1.68 38.40 13.48
CA TYR A 166 2.50 38.57 14.69
C TYR A 166 3.97 38.96 14.43
N ASN A 167 4.25 39.58 13.27
CA ASN A 167 5.50 40.31 13.04
C ASN A 167 5.20 41.80 12.89
#